data_AF-A0A800AX24-F1
#
_entry.id   AF-A0A800AX24-F1
#
_cell.length_a   1.000
_cell.length_b   1.000
_cell.length_c   1.000
_cell.angle_alpha   90.00
_cell.angle_beta   90.00
_cell.angle_gamma   90.00
#
_symmetry.space_group_name_H-M   'P 1'
#
loop_
_entity.id
_entity.type
_entity.pdbx_description
1 polymer ?
#
loop_
_entity_poly.entity_id
_entity_poly.type
_entity_poly.pdbx_seq_one_letter_code
_entity_poly.pdbx_strand_id
1 'polypeptide(L)' 'MSANYKVKVNKTTEFLLTEKDVSNLDIVKTGNSKQHILQNNKPFHAEIVVSNFTSKKYVVKV' A
#
# COMPACT_ATOMS: atom_id res chain seq x y z
N MET A 1 14.66 -15.49 3.30
CA MET A 1 14.55 -15.19 1.85
C MET A 1 14.22 -13.71 1.76
N SER A 2 14.84 -12.96 0.84
CA SER A 2 14.59 -11.52 0.67
C SER A 2 13.81 -11.31 -0.62
N ALA A 3 12.50 -11.09 -0.51
CA ALA A 3 11.64 -10.70 -1.62
C ALA A 3 11.69 -9.18 -1.83
N ASN A 4 12.02 -8.77 -3.06
CA ASN A 4 11.93 -7.39 -3.49
C ASN A 4 10.65 -7.22 -4.31
N TYR A 5 9.81 -6.27 -3.92
CA TYR A 5 8.55 -5.97 -4.57
C TYR A 5 8.73 -4.72 -5.44
N LYS A 6 8.51 -4.87 -6.74
CA LYS A 6 8.51 -3.75 -7.68
C LYS A 6 7.07 -3.28 -7.90
N VAL A 7 6.78 -2.06 -7.47
CA VAL A 7 5.45 -1.44 -7.57
C VAL A 7 5.52 -0.27 -8.55
N LYS A 8 4.60 -0.23 -9.50
CA LYS A 8 4.50 0.86 -10.49
C LYS A 8 3.17 1.58 -10.31
N VAL A 9 3.22 2.85 -9.89
CA VAL A 9 2.06 3.72 -9.68
C VAL A 9 1.85 4.61 -10.90
N ASN A 10 0.62 4.68 -11.39
CA ASN A 10 0.24 5.48 -12.57
C ASN A 10 1.10 5.25 -13.83
N LYS A 11 1.79 4.10 -13.90
CA LYS A 11 2.78 3.76 -14.95
C LYS A 11 4.01 4.67 -15.03
N THR A 12 4.05 5.77 -14.29
CA THR A 12 5.12 6.78 -14.33
C THR A 12 6.10 6.62 -13.18
N THR A 13 5.64 6.16 -12.02
CA THR A 13 6.45 6.15 -10.79
C THR A 13 6.71 4.72 -10.37
N GLU A 14 7.98 4.35 -10.26
CA GLU A 14 8.42 3.01 -9.88
C GLU A 14 9.03 3.04 -8.48
N PHE A 15 8.57 2.13 -7.63
CA PHE A 15 9.04 1.94 -6.27
C PHE A 15 9.57 0.52 -6.14
N LEU A 16 10.75 0.38 -5.55
CA LEU A 16 11.31 -0.90 -5.12
C LEU A 16 11.15 -0.94 -3.61
N LEU A 17 10.35 -1.89 -3.13
CA LEU A 17 10.07 -2.10 -1.71
C LEU A 17 10.70 -3.43 -1.31
N THR A 18 11.41 -3.46 -0.19
CA THR A 18 11.89 -4.72 0.40
C THR A 18 10.85 -5.27 1.38
N GLU A 19 10.96 -6.54 1.76
CA GLU A 19 10.14 -7.09 2.86
C GLU A 19 10.26 -6.29 4.15
N LYS A 20 11.44 -5.69 4.45
CA LYS A 20 11.60 -4.83 5.63
C LYS A 20 10.75 -3.57 5.51
N ASP A 21 10.71 -2.94 4.34
CA ASP A 21 9.85 -1.77 4.11
C ASP A 21 8.38 -2.13 4.31
N VAL A 22 7.97 -3.31 3.82
CA VAL A 22 6.59 -3.79 3.97
C VAL A 22 6.27 -4.16 5.42
N SER A 23 7.21 -4.75 6.16
CA SER A 23 7.01 -5.13 7.57
C SER A 23 7.08 -3.95 8.53
N ASN A 24 7.79 -2.86 8.18
CA ASN A 24 7.85 -1.63 8.98
C ASN A 24 6.68 -0.68 8.69
N LEU A 25 5.77 -1.03 7.78
CA LEU A 25 4.55 -0.26 7.54
C LEU A 25 3.59 -0.41 8.72
N ASP A 26 3.40 0.69 9.45
CA ASP A 26 2.42 0.78 10.53
C ASP A 26 1.03 1.05 9.94
N ILE A 27 0.36 -0.03 9.51
CA ILE A 27 -0.96 0.03 8.89
C ILE A 27 -1.96 -0.73 9.77
N VAL A 28 -2.96 -0.02 10.25
CA VAL A 28 -4.07 -0.60 11.00
C VAL A 28 -5.31 -0.63 10.13
N LYS A 29 -5.90 -1.81 9.93
CA LYS A 29 -7.18 -1.96 9.23
C LYS A 29 -8.30 -1.44 10.12
N THR A 30 -8.91 -0.32 9.73
CA THR A 30 -10.00 0.32 10.48
C THR A 30 -11.39 -0.07 9.96
N GLY A 31 -11.47 -0.77 8.83
CA GLY A 31 -12.71 -1.32 8.28
C GLY A 31 -12.50 -2.19 7.05
N ASN A 32 -13.57 -2.55 6.35
CA ASN A 32 -13.50 -3.49 5.21
C ASN A 32 -12.55 -3.03 4.09
N SER A 33 -12.49 -1.72 3.83
CA SER A 33 -11.61 -1.13 2.80
C SER A 33 -10.78 0.06 3.29
N LYS A 34 -10.91 0.44 4.57
CA LYS A 34 -10.26 1.59 5.18
C LYS A 34 -9.03 1.14 5.95
N GLN A 35 -7.91 1.82 5.71
CA GLN A 35 -6.66 1.64 6.41
C GLN A 35 -6.25 2.97 7.05
N HIS A 36 -5.85 2.90 8.31
CA HIS A 36 -5.17 3.98 9.00
C HIS A 36 -3.68 3.70 8.92
N ILE A 37 -2.95 4.57 8.22
CA ILE A 37 -1.52 4.45 8.00
C ILE A 37 -0.84 5.51 8.86
N LEU A 38 0.09 5.11 9.72
CA LEU A 38 0.88 6.06 10.48
C LEU A 38 2.27 6.15 9.86
N GLN A 39 2.58 7.29 9.25
CA GLN A 39 3.92 7.54 8.70
C GLN A 39 4.58 8.68 9.47
N ASN A 40 5.68 8.39 10.16
CA ASN A 40 6.48 9.40 10.86
C ASN A 40 5.65 10.25 11.86
N ASN A 41 4.79 9.59 12.66
CA ASN A 41 3.81 10.20 13.59
C ASN A 41 2.70 11.02 12.93
N LYS A 42 2.51 10.93 11.61
CA LYS A 42 1.38 11.57 10.91
C LYS A 42 0.36 10.52 10.47
N PRO A 43 -0.92 10.68 10.85
CA PRO A 43 -1.99 9.79 10.41
C PRO A 43 -2.38 10.10 8.97
N PHE A 44 -2.47 9.05 8.16
CA PHE A 44 -2.99 9.06 6.79
C PHE A 44 -4.15 8.07 6.69
N HIS A 45 -5.22 8.48 6.02
CA HIS A 45 -6.37 7.61 5.78
C HIS A 45 -6.36 7.14 4.34
N ALA A 46 -6.03 5.86 4.13
CA ALA A 46 -6.13 5.24 2.83
C ALA A 46 -7.39 4.39 2.73
N GLU A 47 -8.02 4.38 1.56
CA GLU A 47 -9.15 3.52 1.25
C GLU A 47 -8.95 2.85 -0.11
N ILE A 48 -9.16 1.53 -0.15
CA ILE A 48 -9.15 0.79 -1.41
C ILE A 48 -10.53 0.88 -2.05
N VAL A 49 -10.65 1.73 -3.07
CA VAL A 49 -11.91 2.00 -3.79
C VAL A 49 -12.24 0.87 -4.76
N VAL A 50 -11.22 0.34 -5.45
CA VAL A 50 -11.39 -0.76 -6.41
C VAL A 50 -10.30 -1.78 -6.19
N SER A 51 -10.71 -3.04 -6.02
CA SER A 51 -9.81 -4.19 -5.89
C SER A 51 -10.08 -5.16 -7.03
N ASN A 52 -9.17 -5.26 -8.00
CA ASN A 52 -9.25 -6.26 -9.06
C ASN A 52 -8.05 -7.20 -8.98
N PHE A 53 -8.24 -8.30 -8.25
CA PHE A 53 -7.21 -9.31 -8.03
C PHE A 53 -6.76 -9.98 -9.34
N THR A 54 -7.70 -10.33 -10.22
CA THR A 54 -7.41 -10.96 -11.52
C THR A 54 -6.50 -10.09 -12.39
N SER A 55 -6.73 -8.78 -12.42
CA SER A 55 -5.88 -7.84 -13.16
C SER A 55 -4.67 -7.32 -12.36
N LYS A 56 -4.53 -7.71 -11.09
CA LYS A 56 -3.56 -7.14 -10.13
C LYS A 56 -3.61 -5.59 -10.09
N LYS A 57 -4.82 -5.03 -10.25
CA LYS A 57 -5.06 -3.59 -10.27
C LYS A 57 -5.82 -3.18 -9.04
N TYR A 58 -5.33 -2.15 -8.38
CA TYR A 58 -5.93 -1.59 -7.18
C TYR A 58 -6.02 -0.08 -7.35
N VAL A 59 -7.17 0.49 -7.00
CA VAL A 59 -7.37 1.94 -6.94
C VAL A 59 -7.46 2.30 -5.46
N VAL A 60 -6.51 3.11 -5.01
CA VAL A 60 -6.40 3.55 -3.63
C VAL A 60 -6.63 5.05 -3.59
N LYS A 61 -7.46 5.49 -2.66
CA LYS A 61 -7.67 6.89 -2.29
C LYS A 61 -6.90 7.14 -1.00
N VAL A 62 -6.14 8.24 -0.93
CA VAL A 62 -5.30 8.63 0.22
C VAL A 62 -5.69 10.03 0.66
#